data_AF-A0A1M5KUP5-F1
#
_entry.id   AF-A0A1M5KUP5-F1
#
_cell.length_a   1.000
_cell.length_b   1.000
_cell.length_c   1.000
_cell.angle_alpha   90.00
_cell.angle_beta   90.00
_cell.angle_gamma   90.00
#
_symmetry.space_group_name_H-M   'P 1'
#
loop_
_entity.id
_entity.type
_entity.pdbx_description
1 polymer ?
#
loop_
_entity_poly.entity_id
_entity_poly.type
_entity_poly.pdbx_seq_one_letter_code
_entity_poly.pdbx_strand_id
1 'polypeptide(L)'
;MNYQDYQKASAKHLLSCQSILLVLDSLNSENNDTKNHNQKIKVLLHNLFYLSGYTLESIINYSIYKHFRWSKSSIYEIDHNFSSKCDLTFYPDVPRQNGRGNYLFYISQHEFSRNIQILSKALPNSKVPLIDRTISVDKDLINLFLNWKVEIRYHPESTQYSTIELTIDNIKRFVSTTDQVYNGLMKLVG
;
A
#
# COMPACT_ATOMS: atom_id res chain seq x y z
N MET A 1 -16.58 -8.86 -0.97
CA MET A 1 -15.16 -9.04 -0.63
C MET A 1 -15.05 -9.10 0.87
N ASN A 2 -14.29 -10.04 1.40
CA ASN A 2 -14.03 -10.13 2.84
C ASN A 2 -12.73 -9.38 3.16
N TYR A 3 -12.59 -8.77 4.35
CA TYR A 3 -11.37 -8.06 4.71
C TYR A 3 -10.13 -8.96 4.74
N GLN A 4 -10.28 -10.28 4.93
CA GLN A 4 -9.14 -11.21 4.79
C GLN A 4 -8.63 -11.33 3.35
N ASP A 5 -9.38 -10.88 2.35
CA ASP A 5 -8.88 -10.80 0.97
C ASP A 5 -7.77 -9.76 0.85
N TYR A 6 -7.76 -8.71 1.69
CA TYR A 6 -6.63 -7.78 1.77
C TYR A 6 -5.36 -8.44 2.31
N GLN A 7 -5.46 -9.35 3.29
CA GLN A 7 -4.31 -10.11 3.78
C GLN A 7 -3.72 -11.00 2.69
N LYS A 8 -4.58 -11.72 1.96
CA LYS A 8 -4.15 -12.57 0.85
C LYS A 8 -3.53 -11.75 -0.28
N ALA A 9 -4.12 -10.59 -0.60
CA ALA A 9 -3.60 -9.69 -1.63
C ALA A 9 -2.22 -9.12 -1.25
N SER A 10 -2.06 -8.61 -0.02
CA SER A 10 -0.76 -8.11 0.46
C SER A 10 0.32 -9.19 0.43
N ALA A 11 0.02 -10.40 0.92
CA ALA A 11 0.96 -11.52 0.87
C ALA A 11 1.38 -11.85 -0.57
N LYS A 12 0.42 -11.91 -1.50
CA LYS A 12 0.70 -12.19 -2.91
C LYS A 12 1.54 -11.09 -3.57
N HIS A 13 1.25 -9.82 -3.30
CA HIS A 13 2.01 -8.70 -3.85
C HIS A 13 3.44 -8.68 -3.32
N LEU A 14 3.64 -8.92 -2.01
CA LEU A 14 4.97 -8.98 -1.40
C LEU A 14 5.82 -10.12 -1.99
N LEU A 15 5.25 -11.32 -2.11
CA LEU A 15 5.91 -12.45 -2.79
C LEU A 15 6.29 -12.11 -4.25
N SER A 16 5.41 -11.37 -4.94
CA SER A 16 5.70 -10.92 -6.31
C SER A 16 6.86 -9.92 -6.34
N CYS A 17 6.91 -8.97 -5.40
CA CYS A 17 8.04 -8.05 -5.25
C CYS A 17 9.37 -8.79 -5.03
N GLN A 18 9.36 -9.79 -4.13
CA GLN A 18 10.55 -10.60 -3.85
C GLN A 18 11.05 -11.33 -5.10
N SER A 19 10.15 -11.96 -5.87
CA SER A 19 10.51 -12.60 -7.14
C SER A 19 11.06 -11.62 -8.17
N ILE A 20 10.47 -10.42 -8.29
CA ILE A 20 10.93 -9.39 -9.23
C ILE A 20 12.31 -8.85 -8.81
N LEU A 21 12.58 -8.70 -7.51
CA LEU A 21 13.90 -8.29 -7.01
C LEU A 21 15.00 -9.27 -7.43
N LEU A 22 14.75 -10.59 -7.36
CA LEU A 22 15.73 -11.59 -7.81
C LEU A 22 16.08 -11.44 -9.30
N VAL A 23 15.07 -11.16 -10.13
CA VAL A 23 15.28 -10.91 -11.57
C VAL A 23 16.04 -9.61 -11.78
N LEU A 24 15.71 -8.54 -11.05
CA LEU A 24 16.41 -7.27 -11.11
C LEU A 24 17.89 -7.41 -10.71
N ASP A 25 18.18 -8.19 -9.67
CA ASP A 25 19.55 -8.44 -9.20
C ASP A 25 20.38 -9.21 -10.22
N SER A 26 19.79 -10.22 -10.86
CA SER A 26 20.43 -10.94 -11.96
C SER A 26 20.77 -10.00 -13.12
N LEU A 27 19.80 -9.19 -13.56
CA LEU A 27 20.02 -8.23 -14.64
C LEU A 27 21.08 -7.20 -14.26
N ASN A 28 21.00 -6.59 -13.08
CA ASN A 28 21.97 -5.57 -12.67
C ASN A 28 23.40 -6.10 -12.52
N SER A 29 23.58 -7.43 -12.40
CA SER A 29 24.89 -8.08 -12.34
C SER A 29 25.46 -8.36 -13.75
N GLU A 30 24.59 -8.50 -14.75
CA GLU A 30 24.97 -8.59 -16.16
C GLU A 30 25.36 -7.18 -16.64
N ASN A 31 26.64 -6.84 -16.59
CA ASN A 31 27.19 -5.52 -16.90
C ASN A 31 27.02 -5.16 -18.40
N ASN A 32 25.77 -4.91 -18.83
CA ASN A 32 25.35 -4.91 -20.23
C ASN A 32 24.49 -3.68 -20.54
N ASP A 33 25.13 -2.57 -20.92
CA ASP A 33 24.50 -1.26 -21.08
C ASP A 33 23.80 -1.10 -22.45
N THR A 34 22.85 -1.98 -22.75
CA THR A 34 22.03 -1.90 -23.96
C THR A 34 20.71 -1.20 -23.68
N LYS A 35 20.17 -0.49 -24.69
CA LYS A 35 18.84 0.15 -24.59
C LYS A 35 17.74 -0.82 -24.12
N ASN A 36 17.78 -2.07 -24.60
CA ASN A 36 16.83 -3.11 -24.21
C ASN A 36 17.00 -3.50 -22.73
N HIS A 37 18.24 -3.66 -22.26
CA HIS A 37 18.54 -3.95 -20.86
C HIS A 37 18.02 -2.84 -19.93
N ASN A 38 18.32 -1.59 -20.25
CA ASN A 38 17.88 -0.43 -19.46
C ASN A 38 16.35 -0.30 -19.44
N GLN A 39 15.66 -0.61 -20.54
CA GLN A 39 14.20 -0.63 -20.56
C GLN A 39 13.62 -1.72 -19.65
N LYS A 40 14.23 -2.91 -19.62
CA LYS A 40 13.80 -3.99 -18.71
C LYS A 40 13.94 -3.57 -17.25
N ILE A 41 15.09 -2.97 -16.87
CA ILE A 41 15.30 -2.47 -15.51
C ILE A 41 14.21 -1.45 -15.15
N LYS A 42 13.94 -0.46 -16.01
CA LYS A 42 12.88 0.54 -15.77
C LYS A 42 11.50 -0.09 -15.52
N VAL A 43 11.12 -1.07 -16.33
CA VAL A 43 9.84 -1.80 -16.15
C VAL A 43 9.80 -2.51 -14.80
N LEU A 44 10.88 -3.17 -14.39
CA LEU A 44 10.95 -3.87 -13.11
C LEU A 44 10.87 -2.89 -11.93
N LEU A 45 11.56 -1.75 -12.00
CA LEU A 45 11.50 -0.70 -10.97
C LEU A 45 10.07 -0.16 -10.80
N HIS A 46 9.38 0.12 -11.92
CA HIS A 46 7.98 0.55 -11.89
C HIS A 46 7.05 -0.50 -11.28
N ASN A 47 7.21 -1.77 -11.67
CA ASN A 47 6.40 -2.86 -11.12
C ASN A 47 6.63 -3.05 -9.62
N LEU A 48 7.89 -2.96 -9.16
CA LEU A 48 8.23 -3.02 -7.74
C LEU A 48 7.62 -1.86 -6.96
N PHE A 49 7.72 -0.64 -7.48
CA PHE A 49 7.13 0.54 -6.85
C PHE A 49 5.61 0.39 -6.70
N TYR A 50 4.96 0.01 -7.80
CA TYR A 50 3.53 -0.21 -7.88
C TYR A 50 3.04 -1.28 -6.89
N LEU A 51 3.64 -2.47 -6.93
CA LEU A 51 3.25 -3.60 -6.09
C LEU A 51 3.58 -3.37 -4.61
N SER A 52 4.65 -2.63 -4.31
CA SER A 52 5.00 -2.27 -2.93
C SER A 52 3.93 -1.40 -2.29
N GLY A 53 3.44 -0.36 -2.99
CA GLY A 53 2.33 0.43 -2.47
C GLY A 53 1.06 -0.40 -2.32
N TYR A 54 0.71 -1.26 -3.28
CA TYR A 54 -0.45 -2.15 -3.13
C TYR A 54 -0.33 -3.15 -1.97
N THR A 55 0.90 -3.58 -1.66
CA THR A 55 1.19 -4.40 -0.48
C THR A 55 0.88 -3.62 0.80
N LEU A 56 1.44 -2.40 0.91
CA LEU A 56 1.21 -1.49 2.04
C LEU A 56 -0.28 -1.20 2.22
N GLU A 57 -1.01 -0.88 1.14
CA GLU A 57 -2.43 -0.55 1.21
C GLU A 57 -3.22 -1.71 1.80
N SER A 58 -2.98 -2.90 1.24
CA SER A 58 -3.73 -4.09 1.57
C SER A 58 -3.45 -4.51 3.01
N ILE A 59 -2.18 -4.50 3.45
CA ILE A 59 -1.86 -4.90 4.82
C ILE A 59 -2.35 -3.87 5.85
N ILE A 60 -2.29 -2.57 5.54
CA ILE A 60 -2.82 -1.51 6.39
C ILE A 60 -4.34 -1.66 6.54
N ASN A 61 -5.05 -1.83 5.43
CA ASN A 61 -6.51 -2.01 5.43
C ASN A 61 -6.92 -3.25 6.23
N TYR A 62 -6.27 -4.39 5.97
CA TYR A 62 -6.46 -5.61 6.75
C TYR A 62 -6.27 -5.35 8.25
N SER A 63 -5.18 -4.66 8.61
CA SER A 63 -4.82 -4.40 10.00
C SER A 63 -5.85 -3.54 10.71
N ILE A 64 -6.41 -2.53 10.04
CA ILE A 64 -7.51 -1.72 10.60
C ILE A 64 -8.74 -2.61 10.84
N TYR A 65 -9.19 -3.36 9.84
CA TYR A 65 -10.36 -4.22 9.98
C TYR A 65 -10.20 -5.24 11.11
N LYS A 66 -9.03 -5.86 11.18
CA LYS A 66 -8.70 -6.89 12.17
C LYS A 66 -8.58 -6.29 13.58
N HIS A 67 -7.85 -5.19 13.75
CA HIS A 67 -7.65 -4.53 15.05
C HIS A 67 -8.97 -4.06 15.66
N PHE A 68 -9.81 -3.39 14.87
CA PHE A 68 -11.09 -2.85 15.34
C PHE A 68 -12.23 -3.89 15.34
N ARG A 69 -11.92 -5.15 15.05
CA ARG A 69 -12.84 -6.30 15.09
C ARG A 69 -14.05 -6.12 14.17
N TRP A 70 -13.78 -5.93 12.87
CA TRP A 70 -14.81 -5.91 11.84
C TRP A 70 -15.75 -7.11 11.97
N SER A 71 -17.05 -6.85 12.04
CA SER A 71 -18.06 -7.86 12.37
C SER A 71 -18.89 -8.34 11.17
N LYS A 72 -18.79 -7.65 10.02
CA LYS A 72 -19.62 -7.91 8.84
C LYS A 72 -18.99 -8.93 7.91
N SER A 73 -19.84 -9.59 7.12
CA SER A 73 -19.41 -10.63 6.17
C SER A 73 -18.68 -10.03 4.95
N SER A 74 -19.03 -8.79 4.60
CA SER A 74 -18.49 -8.06 3.48
C SER A 74 -18.01 -6.69 3.92
N ILE A 75 -16.88 -6.24 3.36
CA ILE A 75 -16.35 -4.87 3.58
C ILE A 75 -17.24 -3.78 2.95
N TYR A 76 -18.30 -4.15 2.22
CA TYR A 76 -19.27 -3.23 1.64
C TYR A 76 -20.50 -3.01 2.53
N GLU A 77 -20.56 -3.65 3.69
CA GLU A 77 -21.64 -3.46 4.66
C GLU A 77 -21.34 -2.27 5.58
N ILE A 78 -22.38 -1.58 6.05
CA ILE A 78 -22.24 -0.47 7.00
C ILE A 78 -22.10 -1.05 8.42
N ASP A 79 -21.10 -0.57 9.17
CA ASP A 79 -20.90 -0.90 10.58
C ASP A 79 -20.60 0.37 11.40
N HIS A 80 -21.65 1.04 11.88
CA HIS A 80 -21.50 2.27 12.68
C HIS A 80 -20.64 2.09 13.93
N ASN A 81 -20.64 0.90 14.53
CA ASN A 81 -19.80 0.61 15.70
C ASN A 81 -18.33 0.58 15.31
N PHE A 82 -18.00 -0.06 14.19
CA PHE A 82 -16.65 -0.02 13.64
C PHE A 82 -16.24 1.41 13.27
N SER A 83 -17.10 2.13 12.55
CA SER A 83 -16.89 3.53 12.15
C SER A 83 -16.51 4.41 13.33
N SER A 84 -17.29 4.35 14.41
CA SER A 84 -17.05 5.13 15.63
C SER A 84 -15.73 4.79 16.30
N LYS A 85 -15.29 3.53 16.27
CA LYS A 85 -14.04 3.10 16.91
C LYS A 85 -12.78 3.55 16.14
N CYS A 86 -12.82 3.51 14.82
CA CYS A 86 -11.64 3.77 13.98
C CYS A 86 -11.65 5.16 13.32
N ASP A 87 -12.71 5.96 13.53
CA ASP A 87 -12.89 7.27 12.92
C ASP A 87 -12.90 7.22 11.37
N LEU A 88 -13.40 6.09 10.83
CA LEU A 88 -13.69 5.93 9.41
C LEU A 88 -15.18 6.14 9.17
N THR A 89 -15.52 7.10 8.31
CA THR A 89 -16.90 7.36 7.95
C THR A 89 -17.32 6.48 6.77
N PHE A 90 -18.42 5.76 6.91
CA PHE A 90 -19.16 5.20 5.76
C PHE A 90 -20.05 6.32 5.24
N TYR A 91 -20.03 6.66 3.95
CA TYR A 91 -20.97 7.64 3.40
C TYR A 91 -22.34 6.99 3.17
N PRO A 92 -23.46 7.54 3.69
CA PRO A 92 -24.79 7.31 3.12
C PRO A 92 -25.50 8.59 2.62
N ASP A 93 -25.08 9.80 3.01
CA ASP A 93 -25.99 10.96 3.03
C ASP A 93 -25.71 12.04 1.98
N VAL A 94 -25.57 11.67 0.72
CA VAL A 94 -25.99 12.58 -0.35
C VAL A 94 -27.20 11.93 -1.01
N PRO A 95 -28.42 12.50 -0.92
CA PRO A 95 -29.54 11.99 -1.68
C PRO A 95 -29.17 12.13 -3.16
N ARG A 96 -28.82 11.01 -3.79
CA ARG A 96 -28.73 10.97 -5.25
C ARG A 96 -30.14 11.09 -5.77
N GLN A 97 -30.41 12.13 -6.56
CA GLN A 97 -31.72 12.39 -7.18
C GLN A 97 -32.33 11.18 -7.93
N ASN A 98 -31.58 10.11 -8.23
CA ASN A 98 -32.01 9.01 -9.11
C ASN A 98 -31.84 7.57 -8.55
N GLY A 99 -31.96 7.35 -7.24
CA GLY A 99 -32.32 6.01 -6.70
C GLY A 99 -31.32 4.85 -6.87
N ARG A 100 -30.05 5.09 -7.24
CA ARG A 100 -28.96 4.08 -7.18
C ARG A 100 -27.69 4.69 -6.58
N GLY A 101 -27.49 4.48 -5.29
CA GLY A 101 -26.31 4.90 -4.54
C GLY A 101 -25.32 3.76 -4.35
N ASN A 102 -24.10 3.92 -4.86
CA ASN A 102 -22.96 3.12 -4.40
C ASN A 102 -22.43 3.81 -3.14
N TYR A 103 -22.42 3.09 -2.01
CA TYR A 103 -21.80 3.53 -0.77
C TYR A 103 -20.28 3.67 -0.99
N LEU A 104 -19.72 4.86 -0.75
CA LEU A 104 -18.27 5.10 -0.84
C LEU A 104 -17.67 4.86 0.55
N PHE A 105 -16.94 3.76 0.65
CA PHE A 105 -16.11 3.41 1.80
C PHE A 105 -14.81 4.21 1.70
N TYR A 106 -14.43 4.97 2.73
CA TYR A 106 -13.20 5.78 2.68
C TYR A 106 -11.93 4.94 2.44
N ILE A 107 -11.92 3.67 2.86
CA ILE A 107 -10.82 2.74 2.59
C ILE A 107 -10.66 2.44 1.08
N SER A 108 -11.72 2.51 0.27
CA SER A 108 -11.64 2.18 -1.16
C SER A 108 -11.10 3.33 -2.02
N GLN A 109 -10.71 4.46 -1.45
CA GLN A 109 -10.18 5.62 -2.18
C GLN A 109 -8.64 5.66 -2.25
N HIS A 110 -7.95 4.56 -1.91
CA HIS A 110 -6.48 4.49 -1.93
C HIS A 110 -5.79 5.59 -1.08
N GLU A 111 -6.46 6.06 -0.02
CA GLU A 111 -6.00 7.13 0.87
C GLU A 111 -5.04 6.60 1.96
N PHE A 112 -3.78 6.32 1.59
CA PHE A 112 -2.79 5.73 2.51
C PHE A 112 -2.55 6.55 3.78
N SER A 113 -2.41 7.87 3.64
CA SER A 113 -2.02 8.75 4.75
C SER A 113 -3.03 8.72 5.89
N ARG A 114 -4.34 8.68 5.58
CA ARG A 114 -5.39 8.59 6.60
C ARG A 114 -5.36 7.24 7.31
N ASN A 115 -5.22 6.14 6.57
CA ASN A 115 -5.23 4.80 7.14
C ASN A 115 -4.00 4.54 8.04
N ILE A 116 -2.85 5.11 7.67
CA ILE A 116 -1.66 5.11 8.54
C ILE A 116 -1.95 5.84 9.85
N GLN A 117 -2.55 7.05 9.81
CA GLN A 117 -2.84 7.81 11.02
C GLN A 117 -3.77 7.05 11.97
N ILE A 118 -4.74 6.32 11.44
CA ILE A 118 -5.62 5.44 12.22
C ILE A 118 -4.80 4.38 12.95
N LEU A 119 -3.93 3.66 12.24
CA LEU A 119 -3.07 2.65 12.85
C LEU A 119 -2.04 3.25 13.83
N SER A 120 -1.46 4.41 13.55
CA SER A 120 -0.53 5.09 14.48
C SER A 120 -1.18 5.41 15.82
N LYS A 121 -2.47 5.77 15.82
CA LYS A 121 -3.25 6.00 17.05
C LYS A 121 -3.61 4.69 17.75
N ALA A 122 -3.96 3.67 16.98
CA ALA A 122 -4.41 2.36 17.47
C ALA A 122 -3.26 1.48 18.02
N LEU A 123 -2.06 1.63 17.46
CA LEU A 123 -0.88 0.83 17.75
C LEU A 123 0.31 1.73 18.14
N PRO A 124 0.20 2.48 19.25
CA PRO A 124 1.31 3.31 19.72
C PRO A 124 2.51 2.43 20.09
N ASN A 125 3.72 2.89 19.80
CA ASN A 125 4.98 2.16 20.06
C ASN A 125 5.08 0.79 19.37
N SER A 126 4.39 0.59 18.24
CA SER A 126 4.38 -0.67 17.50
C SER A 126 5.74 -1.09 16.94
N LYS A 127 6.71 -0.17 16.86
CA LYS A 127 8.02 -0.34 16.20
C LYS A 127 7.91 -0.70 14.72
N VAL A 128 6.75 -0.46 14.11
CA VAL A 128 6.52 -0.68 12.68
C VAL A 128 6.82 0.62 11.93
N PRO A 129 7.69 0.61 10.90
CA PRO A 129 7.95 1.80 10.07
C PRO A 129 6.65 2.38 9.50
N LEU A 130 6.62 3.69 9.24
CA LEU A 130 5.44 4.44 8.78
C LEU A 130 4.25 4.50 9.77
N ILE A 131 4.07 3.50 10.64
CA ILE A 131 2.97 3.43 11.63
C ILE A 131 3.42 4.02 12.97
N ASP A 132 4.57 3.61 13.49
CA ASP A 132 5.14 4.14 14.72
C ASP A 132 5.89 5.44 14.44
N ARG A 133 5.37 6.55 14.96
CA ARG A 133 5.96 7.90 14.80
C ARG A 133 7.34 8.05 15.44
N THR A 134 7.74 7.13 16.32
CA THR A 134 9.08 7.11 16.93
C THR A 134 10.14 6.50 16.03
N ILE A 135 9.73 5.80 14.96
CA ILE A 135 10.64 5.20 13.99
C ILE A 135 10.89 6.19 12.86
N SER A 136 12.15 6.59 12.69
CA SER A 136 12.57 7.40 11.55
C SER A 136 12.57 6.55 10.28
N VAL A 137 12.00 7.10 9.20
CA VAL A 137 12.05 6.53 7.85
C VAL A 137 12.72 7.54 6.94
N ASP A 138 13.58 7.05 6.04
CA ASP A 138 14.32 7.90 5.12
C ASP A 138 13.38 8.80 4.30
N LYS A 139 13.79 10.07 4.10
CA LYS A 139 12.95 11.09 3.45
C LYS A 139 12.58 10.74 2.01
N ASP A 140 13.47 10.07 1.28
CA ASP A 140 13.23 9.62 -0.09
C ASP A 140 12.20 8.47 -0.14
N LEU A 141 12.19 7.59 0.85
CA LEU A 141 11.16 6.55 1.00
C LEU A 141 9.80 7.16 1.38
N ILE A 142 9.78 8.18 2.24
CA ILE A 142 8.56 8.96 2.50
C ILE A 142 8.08 9.64 1.21
N ASN A 143 8.99 10.16 0.38
CA ASN A 143 8.62 10.75 -0.90
C ASN A 143 8.03 9.72 -1.87
N LEU A 144 8.61 8.51 -1.96
CA LEU A 144 8.04 7.39 -2.72
C LEU A 144 6.63 7.05 -2.25
N PHE A 145 6.45 6.96 -0.93
CA PHE A 145 5.16 6.69 -0.31
C PHE A 145 4.11 7.76 -0.63
N LEU A 146 4.43 9.05 -0.46
CA LEU A 146 3.49 10.15 -0.66
C LEU A 146 3.09 10.36 -2.12
N ASN A 147 3.96 9.95 -3.06
CA ASN A 147 3.70 10.07 -4.49
C ASN A 147 3.18 8.78 -5.12
N TRP A 148 3.03 7.70 -4.36
CA TRP A 148 2.39 6.49 -4.86
C TRP A 148 0.91 6.77 -5.18
N LYS A 149 0.48 6.35 -6.37
CA LYS A 149 -0.90 6.47 -6.85
C LYS A 149 -1.26 5.26 -7.69
N VAL A 150 -2.52 4.85 -7.67
CA VAL A 150 -3.00 3.70 -8.45
C VAL A 150 -2.82 3.89 -9.96
N GLU A 151 -2.91 5.15 -10.41
CA GLU A 151 -2.79 5.56 -11.82
C GLU A 151 -1.40 5.29 -12.41
N ILE A 152 -0.37 5.13 -11.57
CA ILE A 152 1.00 4.83 -12.00
C ILE A 152 1.06 3.52 -12.80
N ARG A 153 0.12 2.60 -12.57
CA ARG A 153 -0.05 1.37 -13.36
C ARG A 153 -0.23 1.63 -14.86
N TYR A 154 -0.98 2.68 -15.19
CA TYR A 154 -1.44 2.94 -16.56
C TYR A 154 -0.50 3.88 -17.32
N HIS A 155 0.39 4.56 -16.59
CA HIS A 155 1.23 5.61 -17.15
C HIS A 155 2.68 5.54 -16.63
N PRO A 156 3.41 4.45 -16.91
CA PRO A 156 4.80 4.30 -16.45
C PRO A 156 5.74 5.36 -17.03
N GLU A 157 5.38 5.98 -18.17
CA GLU A 157 6.22 7.00 -18.83
C GLU A 157 5.68 8.44 -18.68
N SER A 158 4.52 8.63 -18.04
CA SER A 158 3.92 9.98 -17.93
C SER A 158 4.45 10.72 -16.72
N THR A 159 5.10 11.85 -16.99
CA THR A 159 5.53 12.85 -16.00
C THR A 159 4.38 13.48 -15.21
N GLN A 160 3.13 13.31 -15.66
CA GLN A 160 1.95 13.88 -14.99
C GLN A 160 1.62 13.19 -13.65
N TYR A 161 2.01 11.91 -13.49
CA TYR A 161 1.64 11.10 -12.33
C TYR A 161 2.82 10.65 -11.46
N SER A 162 4.05 10.92 -11.89
CA SER A 162 5.25 10.56 -11.16
C SER A 162 6.42 11.43 -11.62
N THR A 163 6.73 12.49 -10.86
CA THR A 163 8.03 13.17 -10.92
C THR A 163 9.11 12.40 -10.13
N ILE A 164 8.77 11.20 -9.64
CA ILE A 164 9.66 10.38 -8.84
C ILE A 164 10.66 9.71 -9.76
N GLU A 165 11.94 9.92 -9.48
CA GLU A 165 13.00 9.13 -10.06
C GLU A 165 13.11 7.78 -9.32
N LEU A 166 12.87 6.68 -10.05
CA LEU A 166 13.04 5.33 -9.52
C LEU A 166 14.45 4.84 -9.82
N THR A 167 15.22 4.55 -8.77
CA THR A 167 16.55 3.97 -8.86
C THR A 167 16.53 2.57 -8.26
N ILE A 168 17.51 1.73 -8.62
CA ILE A 168 17.61 0.39 -8.04
C ILE A 168 17.72 0.46 -6.51
N ASP A 169 18.53 1.39 -6.00
CA ASP A 169 18.73 1.57 -4.56
C ASP A 169 17.44 1.97 -3.84
N ASN A 170 16.76 3.04 -4.31
CA ASN A 170 15.58 3.54 -3.60
C ASN A 170 14.41 2.54 -3.64
N ILE A 171 14.25 1.80 -4.75
CA ILE A 171 13.23 0.76 -4.87
C ILE A 171 13.54 -0.43 -3.97
N LYS A 172 14.80 -0.87 -3.87
CA LYS A 172 15.19 -1.94 -2.94
C LYS A 172 14.89 -1.56 -1.50
N ARG A 173 15.24 -0.34 -1.09
CA ARG A 173 14.93 0.18 0.25
C ARG A 173 13.42 0.32 0.48
N PHE A 174 12.65 0.71 -0.54
CA PHE A 174 11.18 0.79 -0.46
C PHE A 174 10.51 -0.59 -0.30
N VAL A 175 10.95 -1.60 -1.06
CA VAL A 175 10.47 -2.98 -0.93
C VAL A 175 10.86 -3.56 0.43
N SER A 176 12.09 -3.31 0.90
CA SER A 176 12.53 -3.74 2.24
C SER A 176 11.69 -3.11 3.36
N THR A 177 11.41 -1.81 3.26
CA THR A 177 10.52 -1.13 4.21
C THR A 177 9.11 -1.68 4.15
N THR A 178 8.61 -1.98 2.94
CA THR A 178 7.29 -2.62 2.74
C THR A 178 7.21 -3.98 3.41
N ASP A 179 8.25 -4.81 3.28
CA ASP A 179 8.36 -6.11 3.96
C ASP A 179 8.38 -5.94 5.49
N GLN A 180 9.14 -4.97 6.02
CA GLN A 180 9.15 -4.67 7.45
C GLN A 180 7.78 -4.25 7.98
N VAL A 181 7.07 -3.39 7.25
CA VAL A 181 5.71 -2.97 7.61
C VAL A 181 4.75 -4.16 7.58
N TYR A 182 4.82 -4.98 6.52
CA TYR A 182 3.99 -6.17 6.39
C TYR A 182 4.19 -7.13 7.56
N ASN A 183 5.43 -7.53 7.82
CA ASN A 183 5.77 -8.49 8.88
C ASN A 183 5.47 -7.92 10.28
N GLY A 184 5.73 -6.62 10.49
CA GLY A 184 5.42 -5.93 11.74
C GLY A 184 3.93 -5.93 12.05
N LEU A 185 3.09 -5.57 11.07
CA LEU A 185 1.64 -5.60 11.24
C LEU A 185 1.12 -7.03 11.41
N MET A 186 1.59 -7.98 10.61
CA MET A 186 1.22 -9.40 10.76
C MET A 186 1.56 -9.95 12.14
N LYS A 187 2.65 -9.53 12.78
CA LYS A 187 2.98 -9.93 14.14
C LYS A 187 2.01 -9.36 15.19
N LEU A 188 1.48 -8.16 14.95
CA LEU A 188 0.63 -7.45 15.90
C LEU A 188 -0.84 -7.84 15.80
N VAL A 189 -1.32 -8.10 14.58
CA VAL A 189 -2.75 -8.33 14.32
C VAL A 189 -3.04 -9.58 13.50
N GLY A 190 -2.02 -10.30 13.02
CA GLY A 190 -2.17 -11.51 12.20
C GLY A 190 -2.90 -12.66 12.87
#